data_AF-R6H858-F1
#
_entry.id   AF-R6H858-F1
#
_cell.length_a   1.000
_cell.length_b   1.000
_cell.length_c   1.000
_cell.angle_alpha   90.00
_cell.angle_beta   90.00
_cell.angle_gamma   90.00
#
_symmetry.space_group_name_H-M   'P 1'
#
loop_
_entity.id
_entity.type
_entity.pdbx_description
1 polymer ?
#
loop_
_entity_poly.entity_id
_entity_poly.type
_entity_poly.pdbx_seq_one_letter_code
_entity_poly.pdbx_strand_id
1 'polypeptide(L)'
;MEQRANEGYIITDSIHVGDVEFVIGENETQYGTMFVTWSCSNGTDYYWGHYFNDRFAAQKDLVARAQEEVKYMELKSQPPEQRKPPKKKERER
;
A
#
# COMPACT_ATOMS: atom_id res chain seq x y z
N MET A 1 -19.66 -3.39 -12.43
CA MET A 1 -18.89 -3.06 -11.23
C MET A 1 -19.14 -1.59 -10.94
N GLU A 2 -19.45 -1.23 -9.71
CA GLU A 2 -19.54 0.18 -9.34
C GLU A 2 -18.13 0.77 -9.31
N GLN A 3 -17.95 1.90 -10.00
CA GLN A 3 -16.67 2.59 -10.06
C GLN A 3 -16.45 3.31 -8.73
N ARG A 4 -15.51 2.81 -7.91
CA ARG A 4 -15.13 3.43 -6.64
C ARG A 4 -14.28 4.67 -6.93
N ALA A 5 -14.48 5.73 -6.16
CA ALA A 5 -13.68 6.95 -6.26
C ALA A 5 -13.47 7.55 -4.86
N ASN A 6 -12.31 8.17 -4.66
CA ASN A 6 -12.00 8.92 -3.44
C ASN A 6 -11.30 10.23 -3.84
N GLU A 7 -11.73 11.36 -3.26
CA GLU A 7 -11.14 12.68 -3.52
C GLU A 7 -10.98 13.05 -5.01
N GLY A 8 -11.90 12.59 -5.86
CA GLY A 8 -11.84 12.81 -7.31
C GLY A 8 -10.89 11.88 -8.07
N TYR A 9 -10.24 10.93 -7.40
CA TYR A 9 -9.47 9.86 -8.01
C TYR A 9 -10.33 8.62 -8.17
N ILE A 10 -10.36 8.06 -9.37
CA ILE A 10 -11.03 6.79 -9.69
C ILE A 10 -10.13 5.65 -9.23
N ILE A 11 -10.68 4.71 -8.46
CA ILE A 11 -9.92 3.53 -8.01
C ILE A 11 -9.80 2.54 -9.16
N THR A 12 -8.58 2.28 -9.61
CA THR A 12 -8.29 1.44 -10.78
C THR A 12 -7.69 0.09 -10.44
N ASP A 13 -6.92 0.01 -9.34
CA ASP A 13 -6.31 -1.23 -8.88
C ASP A 13 -6.47 -1.35 -7.37
N SER A 14 -6.50 -2.60 -6.88
CA SER A 14 -6.55 -2.90 -5.46
C SER A 14 -5.86 -4.22 -5.13
N ILE A 15 -5.17 -4.29 -3.99
CA ILE A 15 -4.61 -5.52 -3.41
C ILE A 15 -5.15 -5.66 -1.99
N HIS A 16 -5.67 -6.84 -1.64
CA HIS A 16 -6.10 -7.16 -0.28
C HIS A 16 -5.06 -8.04 0.41
N VAL A 17 -4.70 -7.70 1.64
CA VAL A 17 -3.84 -8.48 2.52
C VAL A 17 -4.50 -8.57 3.89
N GLY A 18 -5.06 -9.74 4.21
CA GLY A 18 -5.89 -9.90 5.41
C GLY A 18 -7.08 -8.94 5.38
N ASP A 19 -7.19 -8.10 6.40
CA ASP A 19 -8.27 -7.12 6.57
C ASP A 19 -7.92 -5.73 5.98
N VAL A 20 -6.73 -5.56 5.41
CA VAL A 20 -6.26 -4.29 4.84
C VAL A 20 -6.36 -4.35 3.32
N GLU A 21 -6.96 -3.33 2.72
CA GLU A 21 -6.93 -3.10 1.28
C GLU A 21 -5.94 -1.97 0.96
N PHE A 22 -5.15 -2.13 -0.09
CA PHE A 22 -4.36 -1.05 -0.69
C PHE A 22 -4.88 -0.80 -2.10
N VAL A 23 -5.00 0.45 -2.50
CA VAL A 23 -5.60 0.84 -3.78
C VAL A 23 -4.73 1.82 -4.56
N ILE A 24 -4.90 1.87 -5.88
CA ILE A 24 -4.45 2.99 -6.72
C ILE A 24 -5.68 3.81 -7.13
N GLY A 25 -5.63 5.11 -6.85
CA GLY A 25 -6.50 6.12 -7.41
C GLY A 25 -5.83 6.84 -8.58
N GLU A 26 -6.60 7.11 -9.63
CA GLU A 26 -6.18 7.84 -10.84
C GLU A 26 -7.05 9.06 -11.06
N ASN A 27 -6.45 10.21 -11.32
CA ASN A 27 -7.14 11.45 -11.64
C ASN A 27 -6.52 12.06 -12.91
N GLU A 28 -7.32 12.09 -13.98
CA GLU A 28 -6.95 12.76 -15.22
C GLU A 28 -7.25 14.26 -15.12
N THR A 29 -6.20 15.07 -15.23
CA THR A 29 -6.32 16.54 -15.24
C THR A 29 -5.85 17.11 -16.57
N GLN A 30 -6.14 18.39 -16.82
CA GLN A 30 -5.62 19.11 -17.98
C GLN A 30 -4.08 19.20 -18.04
N TYR A 31 -3.39 18.96 -16.92
CA TYR A 31 -1.93 19.01 -16.81
C TYR A 31 -1.27 17.63 -16.85
N GLY A 32 -2.07 16.57 -17.02
CA GLY A 32 -1.62 15.18 -17.01
C GLY A 32 -2.37 14.34 -15.98
N THR A 33 -2.00 13.06 -15.95
CA THR A 33 -2.59 12.08 -15.04
C THR A 33 -1.81 12.02 -13.73
N MET A 34 -2.52 12.14 -12.61
CA MET A 34 -1.98 11.95 -11.27
C MET A 34 -2.45 10.62 -10.70
N PHE A 35 -1.57 9.99 -9.93
CA PHE A 35 -1.85 8.75 -9.24
C PHE A 35 -1.66 8.91 -7.75
N VAL A 36 -2.40 8.13 -6.97
CA VAL A 36 -2.24 8.06 -5.53
C VAL A 36 -2.42 6.61 -5.08
N THR A 37 -1.62 6.17 -4.11
CA THR A 37 -1.88 4.91 -3.40
C THR A 37 -2.47 5.22 -2.04
N TRP A 38 -3.54 4.51 -1.64
CA TRP A 38 -4.13 4.62 -0.31
C TRP A 38 -4.20 3.25 0.36
N SER A 39 -4.19 3.25 1.69
CA SER A 39 -4.82 2.19 2.46
C SER A 39 -6.32 2.46 2.52
N CYS A 40 -7.11 1.41 2.38
CA CYS A 40 -8.56 1.43 2.39
C CYS A 40 -9.04 0.42 3.45
N SER A 41 -9.93 0.87 4.33
CA SER A 41 -10.63 0.01 5.27
C SER A 41 -12.12 0.01 4.96
N ASN A 42 -12.74 -1.16 5.06
CA ASN A 42 -14.17 -1.36 4.79
C ASN A 42 -14.65 -0.84 3.41
N GLY A 43 -13.75 -0.73 2.43
CA GLY A 43 -14.06 -0.25 1.08
C GLY A 43 -14.48 1.22 0.98
N THR A 44 -14.42 1.99 2.08
CA THR A 44 -14.96 3.37 2.16
C THR A 44 -14.04 4.35 2.87
N ASP A 45 -13.17 3.87 3.77
CA ASP A 45 -12.26 4.71 4.54
C ASP A 45 -10.85 4.70 3.94
N TYR A 46 -10.48 5.78 3.23
CA TYR A 46 -9.19 5.92 2.58
C TYR A 46 -8.21 6.76 3.42
N TYR A 47 -6.98 6.28 3.61
CA TYR A 47 -5.97 6.96 4.42
C TYR A 47 -4.52 6.66 3.99
N TRP A 48 -3.59 7.47 4.51
CA TRP A 48 -2.14 7.39 4.27
C TRP A 48 -1.77 7.38 2.78
N GLY A 49 -2.17 8.44 2.08
CA GLY A 49 -1.97 8.61 0.64
C GLY A 49 -0.54 8.92 0.23
N HIS A 50 0.01 8.20 -0.75
CA HIS A 50 1.25 8.55 -1.44
C HIS A 50 0.95 8.97 -2.88
N TYR A 51 1.41 10.16 -3.30
CA TYR A 51 1.06 10.74 -4.61
C TYR A 51 2.21 10.59 -5.61
N PHE A 52 1.85 10.32 -6.87
CA PHE A 52 2.77 10.06 -7.96
C PHE A 52 2.31 10.72 -9.26
N ASN A 53 3.26 11.04 -10.14
CA ASN A 53 3.01 11.51 -11.50
C ASN A 53 3.24 10.42 -12.56
N ASP A 54 3.51 9.19 -12.12
CA ASP A 54 3.81 8.04 -12.96
C ASP A 54 3.09 6.80 -12.44
N ARG A 55 2.41 6.08 -13.35
CA ARG A 55 1.63 4.88 -12.99
C ARG A 55 2.53 3.78 -12.46
N PHE A 56 3.72 3.61 -13.04
CA PHE A 56 4.62 2.54 -12.62
C PHE A 56 5.18 2.80 -11.21
N ALA A 57 5.43 4.06 -10.84
CA ALA A 57 5.76 4.45 -9.47
C ALA A 57 4.64 4.08 -8.48
N ALA A 58 3.38 4.40 -8.80
CA ALA A 58 2.23 4.02 -7.98
C ALA A 58 2.07 2.49 -7.85
N GLN A 59 2.29 1.74 -8.93
CA GLN A 59 2.26 0.27 -8.91
C GLN A 59 3.36 -0.33 -8.03
N LYS A 60 4.58 0.21 -8.08
CA LYS A 60 5.67 -0.22 -7.20
C LYS A 60 5.33 0.02 -5.73
N ASP A 61 4.78 1.18 -5.41
CA ASP A 61 4.36 1.51 -4.05
C ASP A 61 3.22 0.59 -3.57
N LEU A 62 2.20 0.36 -4.42
CA LEU A 62 1.10 -0.56 -4.13
C LEU A 62 1.60 -1.95 -3.74
N VAL A 63 2.51 -2.52 -4.53
CA VAL A 63 3.10 -3.84 -4.25
C VAL A 63 3.98 -3.82 -3.00
N ALA A 64 4.76 -2.76 -2.79
CA ALA A 64 5.61 -2.64 -1.61
C ALA A 64 4.78 -2.62 -0.31
N ARG A 65 3.70 -1.84 -0.26
CA ARG A 65 2.80 -1.77 0.89
C ARG A 65 2.12 -3.12 1.18
N ALA A 66 1.65 -3.79 0.13
CA ALA A 66 1.08 -5.14 0.27
C ALA A 66 2.13 -6.13 0.81
N GLN A 67 3.37 -6.09 0.32
CA GLN A 67 4.45 -6.94 0.82
C GLN A 67 4.82 -6.66 2.28
N GLU A 68 4.79 -5.39 2.70
CA GLU A 68 5.02 -5.00 4.10
C GLU A 68 3.92 -5.55 5.02
N GLU A 69 2.66 -5.48 4.60
CA GLU A 69 1.54 -6.05 5.36
C GLU A 69 1.64 -7.58 5.48
N VAL A 70 2.00 -8.27 4.39
CA VAL A 70 2.25 -9.72 4.43
C VAL A 70 3.31 -10.07 5.48
N LYS A 71 4.45 -9.37 5.47
CA LYS A 71 5.53 -9.57 6.45
C LYS A 71 5.08 -9.27 7.87
N TYR A 72 4.27 -8.22 8.06
CA TYR A 72 3.72 -7.86 9.36
C TYR A 72 2.81 -8.98 9.90
N MET A 73 1.94 -9.52 9.06
CA MET A 73 1.06 -10.63 9.42
C MET A 73 1.85 -11.90 9.76
N GLU A 74 2.86 -12.25 8.95
CA GLU A 74 3.77 -13.37 9.23
C GLU A 74 4.42 -13.22 10.61
N LEU A 75 4.99 -12.05 10.93
CA LEU A 75 5.60 -11.78 12.24
C LEU A 75 4.58 -11.83 13.39
N LYS A 76 3.35 -11.34 13.16
CA LYS A 76 2.27 -11.37 14.15
C LYS A 76 1.83 -12.79 14.47
N SER A 77 1.80 -13.67 13.47
CA SER A 77 1.45 -15.09 13.62
C SER A 77 2.51 -15.91 14.37
N GLN A 78 3.76 -15.43 14.46
CA GLN A 78 4.81 -16.14 15.18
C GLN A 78 4.65 -16.03 16.71
N PRO A 79 5.02 -17.09 17.47
CA PRO A 79 5.10 -17.05 18.92
C PRO A 79 6.00 -15.89 19.40
N PRO A 80 5.73 -15.28 20.57
CA PRO A 80 6.48 -14.14 21.08
C PRO A 80 8.01 -14.35 21.14
N GLU A 81 8.45 -15.60 21.33
CA GLU A 81 9.86 -15.99 21.42
C GLU A 81 10.66 -15.82 20.11
N GLN A 82 9.98 -15.83 18.95
CA GLN A 82 10.61 -15.76 17.63
C GLN A 82 10.62 -14.35 17.03
N ARG A 83 9.95 -13.37 17.67
CA ARG A 83 9.83 -11.98 17.20
C ARG A 83 11.11 -11.14 17.35
N LYS A 84 12.26 -11.73 17.70
CA LYS A 84 13.50 -10.95 17.92
C LYS A 84 14.07 -10.47 16.58
N PRO A 85 14.37 -9.17 16.43
CA PRO A 85 15.05 -8.70 15.24
C PRO A 85 16.43 -9.36 15.13
N PRO A 86 16.90 -9.73 13.93
CA PRO A 86 18.24 -10.25 13.77
C PRO A 86 19.23 -9.20 14.29
N LYS A 87 20.08 -9.59 15.25
CA LYS A 87 21.19 -8.77 15.73
C LYS A 87 21.99 -8.34 14.52
N LYS A 88 22.04 -7.03 14.25
CA LYS A 88 23.00 -6.47 13.29
C LYS A 88 24.38 -6.92 13.74
N LYS A 89 25.00 -7.86 13.01
CA LYS A 89 26.44 -8.09 13.12
C LYS A 89 27.08 -6.82 12.61
N GLU A 90 27.51 -5.99 13.55
CA GLU A 90 28.41 -4.87 13.32
C GLU A 90 29.57 -5.42 12.47
N ARG A 91 29.64 -5.02 11.21
CA ARG A 91 30.77 -5.36 10.35
C ARG A 91 31.97 -4.64 10.94
N GLU A 92 32.84 -5.38 11.60
CA GLU A 92 34.15 -4.92 12.05
C GLU A 92 34.86 -4.21 10.90
N ARG A 93 35.38 -3.01 11.20
CA ARG A 93 36.21 -2.18 10.32
C ARG A 93 37.62 -2.73 10.24
#